data_AF-A0A7X7QCJ7-F1
#
_entry.id   AF-A0A7X7QCJ7-F1
#
_cell.length_a   1.000
_cell.length_b   1.000
_cell.length_c   1.000
_cell.angle_alpha   90.00
_cell.angle_beta   90.00
_cell.angle_gamma   90.00
#
_symmetry.space_group_name_H-M   'P 1'
#
loop_
_entity.id
_entity.type
_entity.pdbx_description
1 polymer ?
#
loop_
_entity_poly.entity_id
_entity_poly.type
_entity_poly.pdbx_seq_one_letter_code
_entity_poly.pdbx_strand_id
1 'polypeptide(L)'
;MMEHEQALRAARSYSRNRELQPKVAERLARAESWLQSYLLRAGQEAIRLGGYEIALRDGQIEVTAAPPDGWEQDEIGWPDEHI
;
A
#
# COMPACT_ATOMS: atom_id res chain seq x y z
N MET A 1 17.18 -5.73 35.79
CA MET A 1 15.78 -5.23 35.89
C MET A 1 15.27 -4.63 34.57
N MET A 2 16.05 -3.80 33.87
CA MET A 2 15.65 -3.15 32.60
C MET A 2 15.22 -4.10 31.47
N GLU A 3 15.91 -5.24 31.27
CA GLU A 3 15.56 -6.20 30.20
C GLU A 3 14.20 -6.89 30.41
N HIS A 4 13.85 -7.17 31.67
CA HIS A 4 12.61 -7.89 31.99
C HIS A 4 11.38 -7.01 31.72
N GLU A 5 11.47 -5.71 31.98
CA GLU A 5 10.41 -4.73 31.69
C GLU A 5 10.23 -4.50 30.18
N GLN A 6 11.33 -4.51 29.41
CA GLN A 6 11.27 -4.41 27.95
C GLN A 6 10.62 -5.65 27.32
N ALA A 7 10.96 -6.85 27.78
CA ALA A 7 10.34 -8.09 27.33
C ALA A 7 8.83 -8.12 27.63
N LEU A 8 8.42 -7.68 28.81
CA LEU A 8 7.00 -7.55 29.18
C LEU A 8 6.25 -6.53 28.33
N ARG A 9 6.88 -5.38 28.01
CA ARG A 9 6.29 -4.37 27.13
C ARG A 9 6.16 -4.88 25.69
N ALA A 10 7.16 -5.59 25.18
CA ALA A 10 7.12 -6.21 23.86
C ALA A 10 6.04 -7.31 23.76
N ALA A 11 5.94 -8.18 24.77
CA ALA A 11 4.91 -9.22 24.82
C ALA A 11 3.49 -8.63 24.87
N ARG A 12 3.28 -7.57 25.65
CA ARG A 12 1.99 -6.83 25.69
C ARG A 12 1.68 -6.16 24.35
N SER A 13 2.68 -5.61 23.68
CA SER A 13 2.53 -5.05 22.33
C SER A 13 2.17 -6.13 21.30
N TYR A 14 2.76 -7.33 21.40
CA TYR A 14 2.50 -8.43 20.50
C TYR A 14 1.07 -8.96 20.66
N SER A 15 0.61 -9.19 21.90
CA SER A 15 -0.77 -9.63 22.16
C SER A 15 -1.80 -8.59 21.69
N ARG A 16 -1.55 -7.30 21.97
CA ARG A 16 -2.42 -6.22 21.49
C ARG A 16 -2.43 -6.13 19.96
N ASN A 17 -1.27 -6.29 19.31
CA ASN A 17 -1.19 -6.28 17.85
C ASN A 17 -1.90 -7.49 17.24
N ARG A 18 -1.81 -8.67 17.86
CA ARG A 18 -2.51 -9.89 17.42
C ARG A 18 -4.04 -9.74 17.49
N GLU A 19 -4.55 -9.07 18.53
CA GLU A 19 -5.98 -8.78 18.66
C GLU A 19 -6.46 -7.69 17.67
N LEU A 20 -5.59 -6.76 17.29
CA LEU A 20 -5.89 -5.68 16.35
C LEU A 20 -5.78 -6.11 14.88
N GLN A 21 -4.89 -7.06 14.57
CA GLN A 21 -4.70 -7.60 13.22
C GLN A 21 -5.99 -7.95 12.47
N PRO A 22 -6.94 -8.74 13.03
CA PRO A 22 -8.16 -9.09 12.31
C PRO A 22 -9.03 -7.86 12.02
N LYS A 23 -9.12 -6.92 12.96
CA LYS A 23 -9.89 -5.67 12.78
C LYS A 23 -9.26 -4.76 11.73
N VAL A 24 -7.93 -4.72 11.68
CA VAL A 24 -7.18 -3.97 10.67
C VAL A 24 -7.34 -4.63 9.30
N ALA A 25 -7.23 -5.95 9.21
CA ALA A 25 -7.42 -6.71 7.97
C ALA A 25 -8.84 -6.54 7.40
N GLU A 26 -9.88 -6.61 8.25
CA GLU A 26 -11.26 -6.38 7.83
C GLU A 26 -11.48 -4.95 7.31
N ARG A 27 -10.91 -3.96 8.00
CA ARG A 27 -10.96 -2.56 7.55
C ARG A 27 -10.22 -2.35 6.23
N LEU A 28 -9.08 -3.01 6.06
CA LEU A 28 -8.29 -2.95 4.83
C LEU A 28 -9.05 -3.55 3.66
N ALA A 29 -9.61 -4.76 3.82
CA ALA A 29 -10.40 -5.42 2.79
C ALA A 29 -11.64 -4.61 2.38
N ARG A 30 -12.29 -3.95 3.35
CA ARG A 30 -13.42 -3.06 3.07
C ARG A 30 -13.00 -1.82 2.29
N ALA A 31 -11.86 -1.23 2.64
CA ALA A 31 -11.33 -0.07 1.93
C ALA A 31 -10.92 -0.44 0.49
N GLU A 32 -10.29 -1.60 0.31
CA GLU A 32 -9.89 -2.13 -0.99
C GLU A 32 -11.10 -2.37 -1.90
N SER A 33 -12.13 -3.05 -1.40
CA SER A 33 -13.37 -3.27 -2.16
C SER A 33 -14.06 -1.97 -2.56
N TRP A 34 -14.05 -0.96 -1.68
CA TRP A 34 -14.61 0.36 -1.99
C TRP A 34 -13.81 1.09 -3.07
N LEU A 35 -12.47 1.06 -2.99
CA LEU A 35 -11.58 1.63 -4.00
C LEU A 35 -11.73 0.95 -5.36
N GLN A 36 -11.81 -0.38 -5.38
CA GLN A 36 -12.02 -1.14 -6.62
C GLN A 36 -13.36 -0.76 -7.26
N SER A 37 -14.42 -0.69 -6.45
CA SER A 37 -15.75 -0.27 -6.92
C SER A 37 -15.74 1.17 -7.45
N TYR A 38 -14.99 2.07 -6.79
CA TYR A 38 -14.85 3.45 -7.20
C TYR A 38 -14.13 3.57 -8.55
N LEU A 39 -12.97 2.92 -8.71
CA LEU A 39 -12.18 2.93 -9.94
C LEU A 39 -12.99 2.40 -11.12
N LEU A 40 -13.65 1.25 -10.95
CA LEU A 40 -14.52 0.65 -11.97
C LEU A 40 -15.68 1.57 -12.36
N ARG A 41 -16.35 2.18 -11.37
CA ARG A 41 -17.50 3.07 -11.64
C ARG A 41 -17.09 4.39 -12.27
N ALA A 42 -15.94 4.93 -11.88
CA ALA A 42 -15.41 6.17 -12.43
C ALA A 42 -14.77 5.97 -13.82
N GLY A 43 -14.56 4.71 -14.25
CA GLY A 43 -13.82 4.41 -15.48
C GLY A 43 -12.36 4.85 -15.39
N GLN A 44 -11.81 4.93 -14.17
CA GLN A 44 -10.43 5.32 -13.93
C GLN A 44 -9.59 4.08 -13.68
N GLU A 45 -8.47 3.97 -14.40
CA GLU A 45 -7.52 2.87 -14.22
C GLU A 45 -6.59 3.09 -13.01
N ALA A 46 -6.32 4.37 -12.69
CA ALA A 46 -5.51 4.76 -11.54
C ALA A 46 -5.98 6.07 -10.92
N ILE A 47 -5.73 6.23 -9.61
CA ILE A 47 -5.95 7.46 -8.86
C ILE A 47 -4.73 7.80 -8.01
N ARG A 48 -4.49 9.10 -7.83
CA ARG A 48 -3.46 9.61 -6.91
C ARG A 48 -4.09 9.91 -5.56
N LEU A 49 -3.53 9.33 -4.50
CA LEU A 49 -3.92 9.57 -3.11
C LEU A 49 -2.68 9.99 -2.32
N GLY A 50 -2.46 11.31 -2.25
CA GLY A 50 -1.27 11.89 -1.63
C GLY A 50 0.01 11.52 -2.40
N GLY A 51 0.94 10.88 -1.70
CA GLY A 51 2.21 10.38 -2.28
C GLY A 51 2.13 8.96 -2.83
N TYR A 52 0.93 8.44 -3.08
CA TYR A 52 0.72 7.10 -3.61
C TYR A 52 -0.17 7.14 -4.85
N GLU A 53 0.13 6.26 -5.78
CA GLU A 53 -0.71 5.94 -6.92
C GLU A 53 -1.38 4.59 -6.64
N ILE A 54 -2.68 4.54 -6.87
CA ILE A 54 -3.51 3.35 -6.68
C ILE A 54 -4.08 2.98 -8.04
N ALA A 55 -3.66 1.84 -8.58
CA ALA A 55 -4.12 1.34 -9.87
C ALA A 55 -4.90 0.03 -9.71
N LEU A 56 -5.90 -0.19 -10.56
CA LEU A 56 -6.59 -1.47 -10.66
C LEU A 56 -6.00 -2.26 -11.83
N ARG A 57 -5.22 -3.30 -11.55
CA ARG A 57 -4.62 -4.18 -12.55
C ARG A 57 -5.09 -5.61 -12.35
N ASP A 58 -5.59 -6.23 -13.42
CA ASP A 58 -6.09 -7.62 -13.40
C ASP A 58 -7.09 -7.93 -12.27
N GLY A 59 -7.89 -6.93 -11.87
CA GLY A 59 -8.87 -7.06 -10.79
C GLY A 59 -8.28 -6.97 -9.37
N GLN A 60 -7.01 -6.60 -9.22
CA GLN A 60 -6.33 -6.36 -7.95
C GLN A 60 -5.89 -4.91 -7.82
N ILE A 61 -5.90 -4.38 -6.59
CA ILE A 61 -5.38 -3.05 -6.33
C ILE A 61 -3.88 -3.11 -6.14
N GLU A 62 -3.15 -2.40 -7.00
CA GLU A 62 -1.73 -2.11 -6.82
C GLU A 62 -1.56 -0.72 -6.23
N VAL A 63 -0.77 -0.61 -5.15
CA VAL A 63 -0.41 0.67 -4.53
C VAL A 63 1.09 0.89 -4.72
N THR A 64 1.44 1.91 -5.48
CA THR A 64 2.83 2.32 -5.72
C THR A 64 3.08 3.69 -5.10
N ALA A 65 4.34 3.98 -4.76
CA ALA A 65 4.70 5.33 -4.38
C ALA A 65 4.58 6.23 -5.62
N ALA A 66 3.75 7.26 -5.53
CA ALA A 66 3.66 8.25 -6.60
C ALA A 66 4.96 9.06 -6.62
N PRO A 67 5.55 9.31 -7.79
CA PRO A 67 6.67 10.22 -7.89
C PRO A 67 6.26 11.60 -7.33
N PRO A 68 7.16 12.30 -6.63
CA PRO A 68 6.88 13.65 -6.13
C PRO A 68 6.41 14.54 -7.28
N ASP A 69 5.49 15.48 -7.00
CA ASP A 69 5.02 16.41 -8.02
C ASP A 69 6.21 17.16 -8.63
N GLY A 70 6.37 17.08 -9.96
CA GLY A 70 7.49 17.67 -10.71
C GLY A 70 8.65 16.73 -11.02
N TRP A 71 8.57 15.43 -10.69
CA TRP A 71 9.50 14.43 -11.21
C TRP A 71 9.06 13.99 -12.62
N GLU A 72 9.80 14.44 -13.63
CA GLU A 72 9.74 13.83 -14.96
C GLU A 72 10.32 12.41 -14.86
N GLN A 73 9.53 11.43 -15.29
CA GLN A 73 10.02 10.08 -15.46
C GLN A 73 10.89 10.12 -16.70
N ASP A 74 12.21 10.25 -16.53
CA ASP A 74 13.14 9.94 -17.62
C ASP A 74 12.78 8.53 -18.08
N GLU A 75 12.27 8.41 -19.31
CA GLU A 75 12.17 7.13 -19.97
C GLU A 75 13.57 6.51 -19.87
N ILE A 76 13.71 5.47 -19.05
CA ILE A 76 14.89 4.62 -19.08
C ILE A 76 14.82 3.96 -20.45
N GLY A 77 15.34 4.66 -21.46
CA GLY A 77 15.68 4.11 -22.75
C GLY A 77 16.65 2.99 -22.46
N TRP A 78 16.13 1.77 -22.49
CA TRP A 78 16.97 0.60 -22.62
C TRP A 78 17.83 0.87 -23.86
N PRO A 79 19.17 0.93 -23.73
CA PRO A 79 19.98 1.02 -24.93
C PRO A 79 19.64 -0.21 -25.76
N ASP A 80 19.15 0.01 -26.98
CA ASP A 80 19.05 -1.03 -28.00
C ASP A 80 20.42 -1.68 -28.11
N GLU A 81 20.57 -2.83 -27.45
CA GLU A 81 21.76 -3.66 -27.56
C GLU A 81 21.67 -4.37 -28.92
N HIS A 82 22.08 -3.65 -29.96
CA HIS A 82 22.42 -4.24 -31.24
C HIS A 82 23.58 -5.21 -31.05
N ILE A 83 23.28 -6.51 -30.96
CA ILE A 83 24.21 -7.61 -31.27
C ILE A 83 23.49 -8.63 -32.16
#